data_AF-A0ABC9V0Q6-F1
#
_entry.id   AF-A0ABC9V0Q6-F1
#
_cell.length_a   1.000
_cell.length_b   1.000
_cell.length_c   1.000
_cell.angle_alpha   90.00
_cell.angle_beta   90.00
_cell.angle_gamma   90.00
#
_symmetry.space_group_name_H-M   'P 1'
#
loop_
_entity.id
_entity.type
_entity.pdbx_description
1 polymer ?
#
loop_
_entity_poly.entity_id
_entity_poly.type
_entity_poly.pdbx_seq_one_letter_code
_entity_poly.pdbx_strand_id
1 'polypeptide(L)'
;MALKVGIIKSSDVSKWCEYKGSDGEVQAEFKVRGIAYKPFQVAIERAGNQISSKGYDVMVKDEDAKLYHELLMDACAAHLIEDWKGVVFAEIVDDKTVESEKPYTPENASKLLNLGDIGISIWLFIKEQAQKIQEEADKDKALILGKSS
;
A
#
# COMPACT_ATOMS: atom_id res chain seq x y z
N MET A 1 -16.09 35.15 -21.90
CA MET A 1 -15.04 34.50 -21.08
C MET A 1 -15.43 33.05 -20.89
N ALA A 2 -14.53 32.09 -21.13
CA ALA A 2 -14.81 30.67 -21.00
C ALA A 2 -13.81 30.03 -20.02
N LEU A 3 -14.31 29.27 -19.06
CA LEU A 3 -13.47 28.48 -18.15
C LEU A 3 -12.91 27.29 -18.93
N LYS A 4 -11.61 27.33 -19.25
CA LYS A 4 -10.92 26.20 -19.88
C LYS A 4 -10.41 25.24 -18.80
N VAL A 5 -11.03 24.08 -18.69
CA VAL A 5 -10.63 23.01 -17.75
C VAL A 5 -9.97 21.88 -18.52
N GLY A 6 -8.74 21.52 -18.15
CA GLY A 6 -8.07 20.32 -18.66
C GLY A 6 -8.53 19.09 -17.89
N ILE A 7 -9.21 18.17 -18.58
CA ILE A 7 -9.61 16.88 -18.02
C ILE A 7 -8.54 15.85 -18.38
N ILE A 8 -7.87 15.30 -17.37
CA ILE A 8 -6.90 14.21 -17.53
C ILE A 8 -7.43 13.02 -16.76
N LYS A 9 -7.62 11.89 -17.44
CA LYS A 9 -7.89 10.61 -16.78
C LYS A 9 -6.69 10.28 -15.90
N SER A 10 -6.94 9.89 -14.64
CA SER A 10 -5.91 9.36 -13.75
C SER A 10 -5.05 8.37 -14.53
N SER A 11 -3.79 8.72 -14.77
CA SER A 11 -2.83 7.75 -15.28
C SER A 11 -2.50 6.88 -14.10
N ASP A 12 -2.98 5.64 -14.11
CA ASP A 12 -2.52 4.64 -13.15
C ASP A 12 -1.01 4.51 -13.35
N VAL A 13 -0.25 5.07 -12.42
CA VAL A 13 1.21 5.03 -12.42
C VAL A 13 1.65 3.93 -11.47
N SER A 14 2.54 3.06 -11.94
CA SER A 14 3.21 2.10 -11.10
C SER A 14 4.63 1.83 -11.55
N LYS A 15 5.49 1.46 -10.61
CA LYS A 15 6.90 1.15 -10.83
C LYS A 15 7.33 -0.02 -9.97
N TRP A 16 8.30 -0.81 -10.47
CA TRP A 16 9.00 -1.78 -9.66
C TRP A 16 10.01 -1.05 -8.75
N CYS A 17 9.98 -1.38 -7.47
CA CYS A 17 10.79 -0.77 -6.42
C CYS A 17 11.54 -1.86 -5.66
N GLU A 18 12.86 -1.73 -5.57
CA GLU A 18 13.72 -2.64 -4.80
C GLU A 18 13.59 -2.37 -3.30
N TYR A 19 13.23 -3.39 -2.53
CA TYR A 19 13.31 -3.39 -1.08
C TYR A 19 14.67 -3.92 -0.65
N LYS A 20 15.42 -3.10 0.10
CA LYS A 20 16.80 -3.40 0.48
C LYS A 20 16.90 -3.66 1.97
N GLY A 21 17.72 -4.65 2.33
CA GLY A 21 18.09 -4.96 3.70
C GLY A 21 18.98 -3.87 4.31
N SER A 22 19.30 -4.03 5.59
CA SER A 22 20.22 -3.14 6.32
C SER A 22 21.66 -3.15 5.77
N ASP A 23 22.03 -4.20 5.05
CA ASP A 23 23.29 -4.36 4.32
C ASP A 23 23.28 -3.71 2.92
N GLY A 24 22.13 -3.22 2.46
CA GLY A 24 21.94 -2.63 1.14
C GLY A 24 21.66 -3.64 0.02
N GLU A 25 21.63 -4.95 0.33
CA GLU A 25 21.29 -5.99 -0.64
C GLU A 25 19.79 -6.00 -0.93
N VAL A 26 19.43 -6.30 -2.18
CA VAL A 26 18.02 -6.39 -2.59
C VAL A 26 17.43 -7.70 -2.05
N GLN A 27 16.42 -7.58 -1.20
CA GLN A 27 15.73 -8.72 -0.60
C GLN A 27 14.43 -9.06 -1.33
N ALA A 28 13.75 -8.06 -1.89
CA ALA A 28 12.51 -8.24 -2.65
C ALA A 28 12.30 -7.09 -3.63
N GLU A 29 11.42 -7.28 -4.60
CA GLU A 29 10.92 -6.20 -5.47
C GLU A 29 9.40 -6.09 -5.31
N PHE A 30 8.89 -4.86 -5.20
CA PHE A 30 7.46 -4.60 -5.17
C PHE A 30 7.08 -3.72 -6.36
N LYS A 31 6.04 -4.09 -7.10
CA LYS A 31 5.41 -3.20 -8.07
C LYS A 31 4.42 -2.31 -7.33
N VAL A 32 4.75 -1.04 -7.17
CA VAL A 32 4.01 -0.09 -6.34
C VAL A 32 3.23 0.90 -7.20
N ARG A 33 1.96 1.15 -6.84
CA ARG A 33 1.10 2.18 -7.46
C ARG A 33 1.31 3.54 -6.80
N GLY A 34 1.04 4.61 -7.55
CA GLY A 34 1.02 5.98 -7.01
C GLY A 34 -0.03 6.15 -5.90
N ILE A 35 0.29 6.98 -4.91
CA ILE A 35 -0.56 7.18 -3.72
C ILE A 35 -1.95 7.73 -4.07
N ALA A 36 -2.11 8.44 -5.19
CA ALA A 36 -3.42 8.98 -5.60
C ALA A 36 -4.32 7.95 -6.29
N TYR A 37 -3.90 6.67 -6.36
CA TYR A 37 -4.71 5.59 -6.94
C TYR A 37 -6.08 5.54 -6.28
N LYS A 38 -7.14 5.74 -7.07
CA LYS A 38 -8.49 6.00 -6.53
C LYS A 38 -9.00 4.88 -5.61
N PRO A 39 -8.82 3.58 -5.91
CA PRO A 39 -9.19 2.51 -4.99
C PRO A 39 -8.52 2.61 -3.61
N PHE A 40 -7.23 2.97 -3.55
CA PHE A 40 -6.53 3.21 -2.29
C PHE A 40 -7.16 4.38 -1.52
N GLN A 41 -7.39 5.52 -2.19
CA GLN A 41 -8.01 6.69 -1.56
C GLN A 41 -9.40 6.37 -0.98
N VAL A 42 -10.22 5.63 -1.72
CA VAL A 42 -11.54 5.17 -1.26
C VAL A 42 -11.42 4.23 -0.05
N ALA A 43 -10.43 3.34 -0.03
CA ALA A 43 -10.21 2.43 1.10
C ALA A 43 -9.82 3.20 2.37
N ILE A 44 -8.98 4.24 2.25
CA ILE A 44 -8.59 5.10 3.38
C ILE A 44 -9.81 5.87 3.92
N GLU A 45 -10.64 6.46 3.05
CA GLU A 45 -11.89 7.12 3.46
C GLU A 45 -12.82 6.14 4.20
N ARG A 46 -12.95 4.90 3.70
CA ARG A 46 -13.77 3.86 4.34
C ARG A 46 -13.22 3.44 5.70
N ALA A 47 -11.90 3.29 5.83
CA ALA A 47 -11.26 2.98 7.10
C ALA A 47 -11.55 4.07 8.15
N GLY A 48 -11.46 5.35 7.77
CA GLY A 48 -11.80 6.47 8.65
C GLY A 48 -13.27 6.47 9.07
N ASN A 49 -14.19 6.19 8.14
CA ASN A 49 -15.62 6.10 8.41
C ASN A 49 -15.97 4.93 9.34
N GLN A 50 -15.33 3.78 9.16
CA GLN A 50 -15.53 2.60 10.00
C GLN A 50 -15.19 2.88 11.47
N ILE A 51 -14.06 3.55 11.72
CA ILE A 51 -13.67 3.90 13.09
C ILE A 51 -14.58 4.98 13.68
N SER A 52 -14.92 6.01 12.89
CA SER A 52 -15.78 7.11 13.36
C SER A 52 -17.21 6.67 13.70
N SER A 53 -17.73 5.64 13.02
CA SER A 53 -19.12 5.17 13.18
C SER A 53 -19.33 4.14 14.29
N LYS A 54 -18.32 3.32 14.61
CA LYS A 54 -18.44 2.24 15.62
C LYS A 54 -18.53 2.76 17.06
N GLY A 55 -18.05 3.98 17.33
CA GLY A 55 -17.88 4.48 18.70
C GLY A 55 -16.70 3.80 19.41
N TYR A 56 -16.11 4.47 20.41
CA TYR A 56 -14.92 4.00 21.10
C TYR A 56 -15.26 3.46 22.49
N ASP A 57 -15.97 2.34 22.58
CA ASP A 57 -16.08 1.61 23.85
C ASP A 57 -14.95 0.60 23.97
N VAL A 58 -13.84 1.06 24.56
CA VAL A 58 -12.60 0.25 24.72
C VAL A 58 -12.76 -0.92 25.68
N MET A 59 -13.88 -1.02 26.40
CA MET A 59 -14.16 -2.11 27.34
C MET A 59 -14.90 -3.28 26.67
N VAL A 60 -15.45 -3.08 25.46
CA VAL A 60 -16.14 -4.13 24.71
C VAL A 60 -15.11 -4.96 23.95
N LYS A 61 -15.11 -6.27 24.19
CA LYS A 61 -14.35 -7.22 23.40
C LYS A 61 -15.11 -7.51 22.10
N ASP A 62 -14.56 -7.08 20.97
CA ASP A 62 -15.01 -7.45 19.62
C ASP A 62 -13.84 -8.18 18.93
N GLU A 63 -13.98 -9.49 18.73
CA GLU A 63 -12.93 -10.32 18.12
C GLU A 63 -12.75 -10.05 16.62
N ASP A 64 -13.76 -9.44 15.98
CA ASP A 64 -13.73 -9.07 14.57
C ASP A 64 -13.32 -7.61 14.35
N ALA A 65 -13.06 -6.86 15.43
CA ALA A 65 -12.62 -5.48 15.34
C ALA A 65 -11.17 -5.38 14.87
N LYS A 66 -10.96 -4.64 13.79
CA LYS A 66 -9.64 -4.18 13.37
C LYS A 66 -9.30 -2.81 13.95
N LEU A 67 -8.05 -2.67 14.37
CA LEU A 67 -7.44 -1.39 14.72
C LEU A 67 -7.32 -0.52 13.48
N TYR A 68 -7.33 0.80 13.66
CA TYR A 68 -7.25 1.74 12.54
C TYR A 68 -6.01 1.51 11.67
N HIS A 69 -4.85 1.23 12.29
CA HIS A 69 -3.62 0.99 11.54
C HIS A 69 -3.66 -0.30 10.71
N GLU A 70 -4.35 -1.35 11.19
CA GLU A 70 -4.55 -2.59 10.41
C GLU A 70 -5.39 -2.30 9.17
N LEU A 71 -6.43 -1.46 9.29
CA LEU A 71 -7.22 -1.02 8.14
C LEU A 71 -6.38 -0.22 7.12
N LEU A 72 -5.44 0.61 7.59
CA LEU A 72 -4.52 1.34 6.72
C LEU A 72 -3.50 0.42 6.03
N MET A 73 -3.04 -0.62 6.73
CA MET A 73 -2.15 -1.64 6.17
C MET A 73 -2.90 -2.49 5.14
N ASP A 74 -4.14 -2.89 5.41
CA ASP A 74 -5.00 -3.60 4.46
C ASP A 74 -5.27 -2.77 3.21
N ALA A 75 -5.55 -1.48 3.36
CA ALA A 75 -5.71 -0.58 2.21
C ALA A 75 -4.43 -0.51 1.37
N CYS A 76 -3.26 -0.44 2.00
CA CYS A 76 -1.96 -0.46 1.32
C CYS A 76 -1.73 -1.79 0.59
N ALA A 77 -1.92 -2.92 1.29
CA ALA A 77 -1.77 -4.27 0.77
C ALA A 77 -2.65 -4.51 -0.46
N ALA A 78 -3.93 -4.13 -0.40
CA ALA A 78 -4.90 -4.41 -1.46
C ALA A 78 -4.81 -3.47 -2.67
N HIS A 79 -4.24 -2.27 -2.50
CA HIS A 79 -4.38 -1.22 -3.50
C HIS A 79 -3.10 -0.48 -3.89
N LEU A 80 -2.07 -0.45 -3.05
CA LEU A 80 -0.78 0.15 -3.43
C LEU A 80 0.22 -0.87 -3.95
N ILE A 81 0.13 -2.12 -3.51
CA ILE A 81 0.90 -3.21 -4.11
C ILE A 81 0.14 -3.71 -5.34
N GLU A 82 0.79 -3.69 -6.49
CA GLU A 82 0.27 -4.28 -7.72
C GLU A 82 0.78 -5.70 -7.93
N ASP A 83 2.02 -5.97 -7.54
CA ASP A 83 2.70 -7.26 -7.66
C ASP A 83 3.98 -7.27 -6.81
N TRP A 84 4.65 -8.42 -6.66
CA TRP A 84 5.97 -8.53 -6.02
C TRP A 84 6.81 -9.69 -6.55
N LYS A 85 8.09 -9.74 -6.15
CA LYS A 85 9.01 -10.87 -6.35
C LYS A 85 9.87 -11.07 -5.12
N GLY A 86 10.28 -12.31 -4.86
CA GLY A 86 11.22 -12.63 -3.78
C GLY A 86 10.60 -12.62 -2.38
N VAL A 87 9.27 -12.65 -2.29
CA VAL A 87 8.56 -12.71 -1.00
C VAL A 87 8.34 -14.16 -0.59
N VAL A 88 9.01 -14.57 0.48
CA VAL A 88 8.92 -15.91 1.09
C VAL A 88 8.34 -15.79 2.48
N PHE A 89 7.33 -16.61 2.80
CA PHE A 89 6.79 -16.70 4.16
C PHE A 89 7.42 -17.89 4.87
N ALA A 90 7.88 -17.66 6.09
CA ALA A 90 8.27 -18.70 7.04
C ALA A 90 7.13 -18.90 8.05
N GLU A 91 6.43 -20.03 7.97
CA GLU A 91 5.26 -20.33 8.81
C GLU A 91 5.48 -21.60 9.63
N ILE A 92 4.87 -21.69 10.82
CA ILE A 92 4.90 -22.93 11.61
C ILE A 92 3.75 -23.83 11.17
N VAL A 93 4.08 -25.00 10.63
CA VAL A 93 3.15 -26.08 10.26
C VAL A 93 3.63 -27.35 10.95
N ASP A 94 2.76 -27.98 11.75
CA ASP A 94 3.09 -29.19 12.53
C ASP A 94 4.40 -29.05 13.35
N ASP A 95 4.52 -27.94 14.09
CA ASP A 95 5.70 -27.56 14.91
C ASP A 95 7.02 -27.42 14.12
N LYS A 96 6.95 -27.26 12.80
CA LYS A 96 8.11 -27.05 11.93
C LYS A 96 7.97 -25.77 11.11
N THR A 97 9.09 -25.06 10.94
CA THR A 97 9.16 -23.93 10.03
C THR A 97 9.13 -24.42 8.58
N VAL A 98 8.14 -23.96 7.83
CA VAL A 98 7.99 -24.21 6.40
C VAL A 98 8.13 -22.87 5.68
N GLU A 99 9.09 -22.81 4.78
CA GLU A 99 9.30 -21.67 3.89
C GLU A 99 8.59 -21.89 2.56
N SER A 100 7.86 -20.89 2.10
CA SER A 100 7.22 -20.94 0.77
C SER A 100 7.19 -19.56 0.13
N GLU A 101 7.59 -19.49 -1.14
CA GLU A 101 7.37 -18.31 -1.97
C GLU A 101 5.87 -18.10 -2.17
N LYS A 102 5.41 -16.86 -1.97
CA LYS A 102 4.01 -16.51 -2.14
C LYS A 102 3.85 -15.56 -3.32
N PRO A 103 2.90 -15.79 -4.23
CA PRO A 103 2.53 -14.77 -5.21
C PRO A 103 1.78 -13.63 -4.52
N TYR A 104 1.78 -12.46 -5.16
CA TYR A 104 0.94 -11.38 -4.72
C TYR A 104 -0.54 -11.77 -4.82
N THR A 105 -1.24 -11.67 -3.70
CA THR A 105 -2.70 -11.52 -3.61
C THR A 105 -3.00 -10.51 -2.51
N PRO A 106 -4.15 -9.83 -2.51
CA PRO A 106 -4.53 -8.92 -1.43
C PRO A 106 -4.45 -9.59 -0.04
N GLU A 107 -4.81 -10.88 0.07
CA GLU A 107 -4.78 -11.65 1.31
C GLU A 107 -3.34 -11.93 1.75
N ASN A 108 -2.47 -12.37 0.84
CA ASN A 108 -1.05 -12.55 1.15
C ASN A 108 -0.40 -11.21 1.52
N ALA A 109 -0.74 -10.13 0.84
CA ALA A 109 -0.21 -8.80 1.14
C ALA A 109 -0.69 -8.29 2.50
N SER A 110 -1.97 -8.49 2.83
CA SER A 110 -2.48 -8.16 4.17
C SER A 110 -1.77 -8.98 5.24
N LYS A 111 -1.54 -10.27 5.00
CA LYS A 111 -0.77 -11.15 5.89
C LYS A 111 0.68 -10.68 6.06
N LEU A 112 1.36 -10.33 4.97
CA LEU A 112 2.72 -9.79 4.99
C LEU A 112 2.82 -8.53 5.86
N LEU A 113 1.88 -7.58 5.69
CA LEU A 113 1.95 -6.29 6.38
C LEU A 113 1.48 -6.35 7.84
N ASN A 114 0.43 -7.13 8.14
CA ASN A 114 -0.15 -7.18 9.48
C ASN A 114 0.45 -8.27 10.38
N LEU A 115 0.85 -9.42 9.82
CA LEU A 115 1.33 -10.57 10.60
C LEU A 115 2.85 -10.83 10.44
N GLY A 116 3.50 -10.17 9.48
CA GLY A 116 4.96 -10.26 9.30
C GLY A 116 5.71 -9.49 10.39
N ASP A 117 6.83 -10.04 10.84
CA ASP A 117 7.74 -9.44 11.81
C ASP A 117 8.30 -8.07 11.36
N ILE A 118 8.50 -7.90 10.05
CA ILE A 118 8.92 -6.64 9.41
C ILE A 118 7.80 -5.92 8.64
N GLY A 119 6.54 -6.30 8.85
CA GLY A 119 5.39 -5.82 8.09
C GLY A 119 5.23 -4.29 8.10
N ILE A 120 5.48 -3.65 9.25
CA ILE A 120 5.43 -2.17 9.40
C ILE A 120 6.51 -1.49 8.53
N SER A 121 7.71 -2.05 8.49
CA SER A 121 8.83 -1.52 7.70
C SER A 121 8.54 -1.60 6.20
N ILE A 122 7.96 -2.71 5.75
CA ILE A 122 7.53 -2.88 4.37
C ILE A 122 6.39 -1.90 4.06
N TRP A 123 5.38 -1.78 4.93
CA TRP A 123 4.28 -0.83 4.74
C TRP A 123 4.77 0.61 4.57
N LEU A 124 5.71 1.04 5.41
CA LEU A 124 6.31 2.38 5.32
C LEU A 124 7.02 2.56 3.97
N PHE A 125 7.84 1.59 3.58
CA PHE A 125 8.51 1.59 2.27
C PHE A 125 7.52 1.74 1.11
N ILE A 126 6.46 0.93 1.08
CA ILE A 126 5.45 0.99 0.01
C ILE A 126 4.79 2.36 -0.05
N LYS A 127 4.42 2.95 1.09
CA LYS A 127 3.84 4.30 1.11
C LYS A 127 4.81 5.37 0.61
N GLU A 128 6.08 5.31 1.02
CA GLU A 128 7.09 6.27 0.57
C GLU A 128 7.32 6.18 -0.94
N GLN A 129 7.39 4.97 -1.50
CA GLN A 129 7.51 4.78 -2.95
C GLN A 129 6.25 5.25 -3.68
N ALA A 130 5.07 4.93 -3.17
CA ALA A 130 3.79 5.39 -3.73
C ALA A 130 3.70 6.92 -3.80
N GLN A 131 4.18 7.62 -2.76
CA GLN A 131 4.26 9.08 -2.72
C GLN A 131 5.21 9.61 -3.79
N LYS A 132 6.44 9.08 -3.87
CA LYS A 132 7.44 9.48 -4.87
C LYS A 132 6.95 9.28 -6.30
N ILE A 133 6.38 8.11 -6.59
CA ILE A 133 5.81 7.77 -7.90
C ILE A 133 4.74 8.78 -8.30
N GLN A 134 3.88 9.17 -7.36
CA GLN A 134 2.83 10.14 -7.64
C GLN A 134 3.38 11.54 -7.88
N GLU A 135 4.34 11.99 -7.07
CA GLU A 135 4.97 13.31 -7.23
C GLU A 135 5.68 13.45 -8.59
N GLU A 136 6.36 12.40 -9.03
CA GLU A 136 6.97 12.35 -10.36
C GLU A 136 5.92 12.42 -11.47
N ALA A 137 4.86 11.62 -11.36
CA ALA A 137 3.76 11.63 -12.32
C ALA A 137 3.07 12.99 -12.42
N ASP A 138 2.87 13.66 -11.29
CA ASP A 138 2.25 14.99 -11.23
C ASP A 138 3.17 16.09 -11.80
N LYS A 139 4.49 15.98 -11.59
CA LYS A 139 5.47 16.88 -12.24
C LYS A 139 5.46 16.73 -13.75
N ASP A 140 5.50 15.49 -14.26
CA ASP A 140 5.46 15.21 -15.70
C ASP A 140 4.17 15.75 -16.33
N LYS A 141 3.04 15.57 -15.64
CA LYS A 141 1.74 16.09 -16.04
C LYS A 141 1.70 17.63 -16.07
N ALA A 142 2.29 18.30 -15.07
CA ALA A 142 2.35 19.76 -15.02
C ALA A 142 3.17 20.34 -16.18
N LEU A 143 4.29 19.69 -16.51
CA LEU A 143 5.16 20.06 -17.63
C LEU A 143 4.42 19.94 -18.97
N ILE A 144 3.74 18.81 -19.22
CA ILE A 144 2.96 18.59 -20.46
C ILE A 144 1.85 19.63 -20.63
N LEU A 145 1.21 20.04 -19.53
CA LEU A 145 0.13 21.02 -19.56
C LEU A 145 0.60 22.48 -19.73
N GLY A 146 1.92 22.74 -19.76
CA GLY A 146 2.46 24.10 -19.81
C GLY A 146 2.07 24.93 -18.59
N LYS A 147 1.77 24.28 -17.46
CA LYS A 147 1.44 24.93 -16.18
C LYS A 147 2.68 25.21 -15.32
N SER A 148 3.86 24.92 -15.86
CA SER A 148 5.16 25.25 -15.26
C SER A 148 5.51 26.71 -15.58
N SER A 149 4.84 27.65 -14.91
CA SER A 149 5.21 29.08 -14.90
C SER A 149 5.18 29.60 -13.48
#